data_AF-A0A519CTL8-F1
#
_entry.id   AF-A0A519CTL8-F1
#
_cell.length_a   1.000
_cell.length_b   1.000
_cell.length_c   1.000
_cell.angle_alpha   90.00
_cell.angle_beta   90.00
_cell.angle_gamma   90.00
#
_symmetry.space_group_name_H-M   'P 1'
#
loop_
_entity.id
_entity.type
_entity.pdbx_description
1 polymer ?
#
loop_
_entity_poly.entity_id
_entity_poly.type
_entity_poly.pdbx_seq_one_letter_code
_entity_poly.pdbx_strand_id
1 'polypeptide(L)'
;MNLTKIDFFDNITPENIKAHSEVNIKNIKKSIHDLSFDSEKILICGRGENIHPEFTPRFTTPSTMIESDLYVTVDHHPPKKEYFTKKGKYALSLIVHPDVPKKILELGGEIFWFSPQYLENDLPKIISGVYTMDNSGLSAISLANYFNANSILLSGIKLSNMYEKFLEGKDLVFQTILKNNSKIFSLDGILAEQITFDDWKIS
;
A
#
# COMPACT_ATOMS: atom_id res chain seq x y z
N MET A 1 -28.68 12.35 -13.98
CA MET A 1 -27.71 11.61 -14.81
C MET A 1 -27.25 10.43 -13.96
N ASN A 2 -27.73 9.23 -14.28
CA ASN A 2 -27.37 8.02 -13.53
C ASN A 2 -25.94 7.64 -13.91
N LEU A 3 -25.00 7.83 -12.98
CA LEU A 3 -23.67 7.24 -13.07
C LEU A 3 -23.85 5.71 -13.01
N THR A 4 -23.81 5.06 -14.15
CA THR A 4 -23.78 3.61 -14.23
C THR A 4 -22.52 3.09 -13.56
N LYS A 5 -22.68 2.04 -12.74
CA LYS A 5 -21.68 1.29 -11.95
C LYS A 5 -20.41 0.80 -12.68
N ILE A 6 -20.15 1.23 -13.91
CA ILE A 6 -19.15 0.65 -14.82
C ILE A 6 -17.83 1.45 -14.84
N ASP A 7 -17.79 2.70 -14.37
CA ASP A 7 -16.59 3.57 -14.50
C ASP A 7 -15.69 3.65 -13.25
N PHE A 8 -15.78 2.69 -12.31
CA PHE A 8 -15.03 2.75 -11.05
C PHE A 8 -14.51 1.39 -10.57
N PHE A 9 -14.10 0.52 -11.49
CA PHE A 9 -13.39 -0.68 -11.09
C PHE A 9 -11.89 -0.42 -11.17
N ASP A 10 -11.25 -0.35 -9.99
CA ASP A 10 -9.79 -0.43 -9.80
C ASP A 10 -9.23 -1.80 -10.23
N ASN A 11 -9.60 -2.31 -11.40
CA ASN A 11 -9.00 -3.50 -11.99
C ASN A 11 -7.98 -3.04 -13.03
N ILE A 12 -6.71 -3.34 -12.77
CA ILE A 12 -5.65 -3.10 -13.75
C ILE A 12 -5.70 -4.21 -14.80
N THR A 13 -5.63 -3.88 -16.09
CA THR A 13 -5.56 -4.91 -17.13
C THR A 13 -4.12 -5.43 -17.31
N PRO A 14 -3.93 -6.65 -17.84
CA PRO A 14 -2.60 -7.15 -18.24
C PRO A 14 -1.82 -6.19 -19.13
N GLU A 15 -2.51 -5.54 -20.08
CA GLU A 15 -1.91 -4.57 -20.99
C GLU A 15 -1.40 -3.34 -20.23
N ASN A 16 -2.19 -2.84 -19.28
CA ASN A 16 -1.79 -1.72 -18.42
C ASN A 16 -0.62 -2.11 -17.51
N ILE A 17 -0.63 -3.30 -16.90
CA ILE A 17 0.52 -3.81 -16.11
C ILE A 17 1.79 -3.76 -16.94
N LYS A 18 1.75 -4.32 -18.16
CA LYS A 18 2.90 -4.37 -19.05
C LYS A 18 3.34 -2.97 -19.47
N ALA A 19 2.43 -2.15 -19.99
CA ALA A 19 2.74 -0.82 -20.48
C ALA A 19 3.29 0.10 -19.38
N HIS A 20 2.68 0.09 -18.20
CA HIS A 20 3.13 0.91 -17.08
C HIS A 20 4.50 0.45 -16.56
N SER A 21 4.71 -0.86 -16.38
CA SER A 21 5.99 -1.38 -15.89
C SER A 21 7.15 -1.10 -16.84
N GLU A 22 6.95 -1.22 -18.17
CA GLU A 22 7.95 -0.89 -19.18
C GLU A 22 8.36 0.60 -19.19
N VAL A 23 7.42 1.49 -18.84
CA VAL A 23 7.70 2.92 -18.69
C VAL A 23 8.40 3.20 -17.36
N ASN A 24 7.88 2.67 -16.26
CA ASN A 24 8.37 2.96 -14.92
C ASN A 24 9.75 2.38 -14.64
N ILE A 25 10.07 1.19 -15.18
CA ILE A 25 11.36 0.53 -14.93
C ILE A 25 12.57 1.36 -15.41
N LYS A 26 12.36 2.20 -16.43
CA LYS A 26 13.39 3.11 -16.97
C LYS A 26 13.68 4.31 -16.06
N ASN A 27 12.82 4.58 -15.09
CA ASN A 27 12.87 5.76 -14.21
C ASN A 27 13.34 5.43 -12.78
N ILE A 28 13.79 4.20 -12.55
CA ILE A 28 14.22 3.75 -11.22
C ILE A 28 15.56 4.38 -10.87
N LYS A 29 15.58 5.05 -9.71
CA LYS A 29 16.79 5.61 -9.10
C LYS A 29 17.05 5.06 -7.70
N LYS A 30 15.97 4.72 -6.97
CA LYS A 30 15.98 4.12 -5.65
C LYS A 30 14.94 3.00 -5.62
N SER A 31 15.19 1.95 -4.87
CA SER A 31 14.25 0.88 -4.57
C SER A 31 13.89 0.91 -3.09
N ILE A 32 12.94 0.08 -2.67
CA ILE A 32 12.63 -0.04 -1.24
C ILE A 32 13.80 -0.61 -0.40
N HIS A 33 14.86 -1.17 -1.01
CA HIS A 33 16.10 -1.49 -0.30
C HIS A 33 16.84 -0.26 0.22
N ASP A 34 16.61 0.92 -0.38
CA ASP A 34 17.22 2.18 0.05
C ASP A 34 16.46 2.82 1.23
N LEU A 35 15.45 2.14 1.78
CA LEU A 35 14.72 2.53 2.98
C LEU A 35 15.18 1.69 4.18
N SER A 36 15.23 2.32 5.35
CA SER A 36 15.38 1.64 6.63
C SER A 36 14.29 2.12 7.58
N PHE A 37 13.68 1.19 8.30
CA PHE A 37 12.73 1.47 9.38
C PHE A 37 13.18 0.70 10.62
N ASP A 38 13.66 1.42 11.64
CA ASP A 38 14.16 0.82 12.87
C ASP A 38 13.01 0.57 13.87
N SER A 39 11.88 0.04 13.39
CA SER A 39 10.65 -0.08 14.18
C SER A 39 10.08 -1.48 14.10
N GLU A 40 10.12 -2.18 15.23
CA GLU A 40 9.48 -3.48 15.40
C GLU A 40 7.95 -3.41 15.21
N LYS A 41 7.35 -2.26 15.55
CA LYS A 41 5.92 -2.00 15.44
C LYS A 41 5.59 -1.03 14.32
N ILE A 42 4.60 -1.36 13.49
CA ILE A 42 4.17 -0.54 12.35
C ILE A 42 2.65 -0.31 12.39
N LEU A 43 2.22 0.95 12.52
CA LEU A 43 0.84 1.38 12.27
C LEU A 43 0.66 1.70 10.79
N ILE A 44 -0.37 1.10 10.18
CA ILE A 44 -0.77 1.31 8.79
C ILE A 44 -2.17 1.91 8.75
N CYS A 45 -2.31 3.08 8.10
CA CYS A 45 -3.60 3.77 7.99
C CYS A 45 -4.10 3.87 6.55
N GLY A 46 -5.32 3.40 6.32
CA GLY A 46 -6.03 3.48 5.04
C GLY A 46 -7.28 4.35 5.11
N ARG A 47 -7.90 4.61 3.95
CA ARG A 47 -9.08 5.47 3.80
C ARG A 47 -10.40 4.86 4.32
N GLY A 48 -10.42 3.62 4.79
CA GLY A 48 -11.63 2.96 5.29
C GLY A 48 -12.20 3.58 6.58
N GLU A 49 -11.48 4.52 7.18
CA GLU A 49 -11.91 5.37 8.30
C GLU A 49 -11.51 6.83 8.06
N ASN A 50 -12.26 7.75 8.68
CA ASN A 50 -11.93 9.18 8.67
C ASN A 50 -11.11 9.60 9.91
N ILE A 51 -11.11 8.76 10.95
CA ILE A 51 -10.45 9.02 12.23
C ILE A 51 -9.46 7.89 12.47
N HIS A 52 -8.21 8.27 12.71
CA HIS A 52 -7.11 7.37 13.05
C HIS A 52 -6.57 7.74 14.44
N PRO A 53 -5.86 6.82 15.14
CA PRO A 53 -5.16 7.18 16.37
C PRO A 53 -4.26 8.41 16.17
N GLU A 54 -4.14 9.25 17.20
CA GLU A 54 -3.25 10.41 17.20
C GLU A 54 -1.79 9.96 17.35
N PHE A 55 -1.25 9.46 16.24
CA PHE A 55 0.10 8.92 16.11
C PHE A 55 0.52 9.08 14.65
N THR A 56 1.79 9.39 14.38
CA THR A 56 2.30 9.42 13.01
C THR A 56 2.40 7.98 12.49
N PRO A 57 1.49 7.51 11.62
CA PRO A 57 1.59 6.18 11.06
C PRO A 57 2.90 6.05 10.29
N ARG A 58 3.53 4.89 10.37
CA ARG A 58 4.68 4.61 9.53
C ARG A 58 4.23 4.62 8.08
N PHE A 59 3.18 3.85 7.75
CA PHE A 59 2.71 3.67 6.38
C PHE A 59 1.27 4.14 6.19
N THR A 60 1.02 4.79 5.06
CA THR A 60 -0.35 5.15 4.64
C THR A 60 -0.51 5.03 3.14
N THR A 61 -1.75 4.97 2.67
CA THR A 61 -2.03 5.21 1.26
C THR A 61 -2.16 6.72 1.02
N PRO A 62 -1.78 7.27 -0.15
CA PRO A 62 -1.94 8.70 -0.44
C PRO A 62 -3.35 9.23 -0.18
N SER A 63 -4.37 8.42 -0.49
CA SER A 63 -5.78 8.75 -0.31
C SER A 63 -6.26 8.80 1.15
N THR A 64 -5.43 8.39 2.12
CA THR A 64 -5.72 8.55 3.56
C THR A 64 -5.58 10.01 4.01
N MET A 65 -4.81 10.83 3.27
CA MET A 65 -4.64 12.27 3.52
C MET A 65 -4.06 12.66 4.89
N ILE A 66 -3.35 11.75 5.56
CA ILE A 66 -2.60 12.03 6.80
C ILE A 66 -1.08 11.99 6.56
N GLU A 67 -0.31 12.63 7.42
CA GLU A 67 1.16 12.57 7.34
C GLU A 67 1.67 11.18 7.74
N SER A 68 2.73 10.70 7.08
CA SER A 68 3.34 9.41 7.36
C SER A 68 4.80 9.39 6.92
N ASP A 69 5.56 8.41 7.42
CA ASP A 69 6.94 8.24 6.99
C ASP A 69 7.05 7.72 5.55
N LEU A 70 6.05 6.96 5.11
CA LEU A 70 5.99 6.37 3.77
C LEU A 70 4.54 6.32 3.25
N TYR A 71 4.36 6.85 2.05
CA TYR A 71 3.13 6.69 1.27
C TYR A 71 3.25 5.48 0.32
N VAL A 72 2.35 4.52 0.41
CA VAL A 72 2.38 3.29 -0.39
C VAL A 72 1.27 3.33 -1.43
N THR A 73 1.61 3.09 -2.70
CA THR A 73 0.59 3.06 -3.77
C THR A 73 0.91 2.06 -4.89
N VAL A 74 -0.16 1.43 -5.37
CA VAL A 74 -0.22 0.63 -6.60
C VAL A 74 -1.28 1.17 -7.57
N ASP A 75 -1.61 2.47 -7.44
CA ASP A 75 -2.67 3.12 -8.20
C ASP A 75 -2.33 3.10 -9.70
N HIS A 76 -3.16 2.41 -10.47
CA HIS A 76 -3.00 2.19 -11.92
C HIS A 76 -3.82 3.17 -12.76
N HIS A 77 -4.38 4.19 -12.12
CA HIS A 77 -5.09 5.28 -12.75
C HIS A 77 -4.28 6.58 -12.65
N PRO A 78 -4.54 7.57 -13.52
CA PRO A 78 -3.96 8.90 -13.37
C PRO A 78 -4.16 9.43 -11.93
N PRO A 79 -3.14 10.10 -11.34
CA PRO A 79 -3.20 10.54 -9.95
C PRO A 79 -4.34 11.53 -9.76
N LYS A 80 -5.24 11.21 -8.82
CA LYS A 80 -6.29 12.14 -8.41
C LYS A 80 -5.66 13.27 -7.61
N LYS A 81 -5.89 14.52 -8.03
CA LYS A 81 -5.30 15.73 -7.41
C LYS A 81 -5.57 15.82 -5.91
N GLU A 82 -6.71 15.30 -5.47
CA GLU A 82 -7.15 15.22 -4.07
C GLU A 82 -6.32 14.27 -3.20
N TYR A 83 -5.68 13.23 -3.75
CA TYR A 83 -4.97 12.21 -2.95
C TYR A 83 -3.45 12.43 -2.93
N PHE A 84 -2.88 13.08 -3.95
CA PHE A 84 -1.46 13.36 -4.04
C PHE A 84 -1.19 14.83 -3.69
N THR A 85 -1.22 15.13 -2.39
CA THR A 85 -1.14 16.50 -1.86
C THR A 85 0.04 16.74 -0.92
N LYS A 86 0.68 15.67 -0.43
CA LYS A 86 1.75 15.75 0.57
C LYS A 86 3.12 15.59 -0.09
N LYS A 87 4.14 16.18 0.53
CA LYS A 87 5.54 15.85 0.27
C LYS A 87 5.93 14.67 1.17
N GLY A 88 6.88 13.85 0.74
CA GLY A 88 7.41 12.77 1.58
C GLY A 88 8.05 11.66 0.76
N LYS A 89 8.27 10.51 1.40
CA LYS A 89 8.76 9.30 0.73
C LYS A 89 7.58 8.48 0.23
N TYR A 90 7.71 7.92 -0.96
CA TYR A 90 6.68 7.12 -1.60
C TYR A 90 7.24 5.76 -2.02
N ALA A 91 6.59 4.67 -1.61
CA ALA A 91 6.84 3.34 -2.13
C ALA A 91 5.86 3.04 -3.26
N LEU A 92 6.39 2.88 -4.48
CA LEU A 92 5.60 2.67 -5.70
C LEU A 92 5.84 1.29 -6.27
N SER A 93 4.74 0.59 -6.59
CA SER A 93 4.81 -0.58 -7.46
C SER A 93 5.15 -0.15 -8.88
N LEU A 94 5.92 -0.97 -9.60
CA LEU A 94 6.20 -0.78 -11.02
C LEU A 94 4.94 -0.63 -11.90
N ILE A 95 3.78 -1.11 -11.46
CA ILE A 95 2.54 -1.13 -12.26
C ILE A 95 1.71 0.16 -12.14
N VAL A 96 2.14 1.12 -11.31
CA VAL A 96 1.42 2.39 -11.13
C VAL A 96 1.31 3.15 -12.45
N HIS A 97 0.26 3.95 -12.60
CA HIS A 97 0.12 4.80 -13.78
C HIS A 97 1.34 5.74 -13.91
N PRO A 98 1.95 5.93 -15.10
CA PRO A 98 3.17 6.73 -15.26
C PRO A 98 3.07 8.22 -14.87
N ASP A 99 1.86 8.75 -14.69
CA ASP A 99 1.65 10.11 -14.18
C ASP A 99 1.73 10.21 -12.65
N VAL A 100 1.55 9.11 -11.91
CA VAL A 100 1.73 9.06 -10.46
C VAL A 100 3.14 9.49 -10.03
N PRO A 101 4.24 8.89 -10.56
CA PRO A 101 5.58 9.34 -10.21
C PRO A 101 5.85 10.79 -10.63
N LYS A 102 5.32 11.25 -11.78
CA LYS A 102 5.46 12.67 -12.19
C LYS A 102 4.85 13.60 -11.13
N LYS A 103 3.62 13.29 -10.71
CA LYS A 103 2.91 14.09 -9.70
C LYS A 103 3.64 14.11 -8.36
N ILE A 104 4.21 12.98 -7.94
CA ILE A 104 4.98 12.90 -6.69
C ILE A 104 6.24 13.78 -6.78
N LEU A 105 6.95 13.74 -7.90
CA LEU A 105 8.14 14.58 -8.11
C LEU A 105 7.79 16.08 -8.14
N GLU A 106 6.65 16.47 -8.72
CA GLU A 106 6.14 17.85 -8.69
C GLU A 106 5.87 18.35 -7.26
N LEU A 107 5.46 17.47 -6.35
CA LEU A 107 5.27 17.78 -4.92
C LEU A 107 6.60 17.82 -4.15
N GLY A 108 7.73 17.56 -4.80
CA GLY A 108 9.04 17.42 -4.16
C GLY A 108 9.19 16.14 -3.34
N GLY A 109 8.41 15.10 -3.64
CA GLY A 109 8.50 13.79 -2.99
C GLY A 109 9.67 12.95 -3.51
N GLU A 110 10.04 11.94 -2.72
CA GLU A 110 11.04 10.93 -3.06
C GLU A 110 10.36 9.60 -3.40
N ILE A 111 10.83 8.90 -4.43
CA ILE A 111 10.24 7.65 -4.90
C ILE A 111 11.20 6.49 -4.66
N PHE A 112 10.66 5.41 -4.10
CA PHE A 112 11.33 4.15 -3.83
C PHE A 112 10.52 3.03 -4.50
N TRP A 113 11.11 2.35 -5.47
CA TRP A 113 10.41 1.38 -6.30
C TRP A 113 10.41 -0.03 -5.71
N PHE A 114 9.32 -0.75 -5.95
CA PHE A 114 9.23 -2.20 -5.79
C PHE A 114 8.49 -2.82 -6.97
N SER A 115 8.60 -4.13 -7.13
CA SER A 115 7.87 -4.89 -8.14
C SER A 115 6.81 -5.76 -7.49
N PRO A 116 5.61 -5.92 -8.09
CA PRO A 116 4.72 -7.01 -7.68
C PRO A 116 5.41 -8.35 -7.93
N GLN A 117 5.02 -9.37 -7.18
CA GLN A 117 5.66 -10.68 -7.15
C GLN A 117 5.59 -11.44 -8.49
N TYR A 118 4.63 -11.12 -9.35
CA TYR A 118 4.40 -11.80 -10.62
C TYR A 118 5.19 -11.23 -11.80
N LEU A 119 5.85 -10.07 -11.65
CA LEU A 119 6.67 -9.49 -12.73
C LEU A 119 8.12 -9.98 -12.62
N GLU A 120 8.69 -10.43 -13.73
CA GLU A 120 10.09 -10.81 -13.84
C GLU A 120 10.97 -9.56 -14.00
N ASN A 121 11.84 -9.30 -13.01
CA ASN A 121 12.85 -8.23 -12.97
C ASN A 121 13.63 -8.33 -11.65
N ASP A 122 14.68 -7.53 -11.49
CA ASP A 122 15.57 -7.57 -10.31
C ASP A 122 15.14 -6.69 -9.13
N LEU A 123 13.97 -6.03 -9.20
CA LEU A 123 13.50 -5.24 -8.07
C LEU A 123 13.00 -6.11 -6.91
N PRO A 124 13.09 -5.59 -5.67
CA PRO A 124 12.46 -6.22 -4.52
C PRO A 124 10.98 -6.49 -4.78
N LYS A 125 10.57 -7.73 -4.46
CA LYS A 125 9.23 -8.25 -4.73
C LYS A 125 8.33 -8.05 -3.51
N ILE A 126 7.17 -7.46 -3.74
CA ILE A 126 6.14 -7.24 -2.72
C ILE A 126 4.83 -7.86 -3.19
N ILE A 127 4.22 -8.67 -2.33
CA ILE A 127 2.88 -9.22 -2.57
C ILE A 127 1.87 -8.09 -2.43
N SER A 128 1.36 -7.61 -3.55
CA SER A 128 0.42 -6.47 -3.59
C SER A 128 -1.04 -6.91 -3.72
N GLY A 129 -1.26 -8.21 -3.91
CA GLY A 129 -2.55 -8.82 -4.21
C GLY A 129 -2.36 -9.99 -5.16
N VAL A 130 -3.41 -10.38 -5.87
CA VAL A 130 -3.32 -11.30 -7.02
C VAL A 130 -3.19 -10.50 -8.31
N TYR A 131 -2.69 -11.14 -9.37
CA TYR A 131 -2.52 -10.50 -10.68
C TYR A 131 -3.81 -9.81 -11.12
N THR A 132 -3.72 -8.54 -11.55
CA THR A 132 -4.86 -7.64 -11.88
C THR A 132 -5.74 -7.15 -10.73
N MET A 133 -5.48 -7.61 -9.50
CA MET A 133 -6.20 -7.20 -8.28
C MET A 133 -5.21 -6.79 -7.18
N ASP A 134 -4.27 -5.92 -7.55
CA ASP A 134 -3.34 -5.30 -6.61
C ASP A 134 -4.03 -4.20 -5.78
N ASN A 135 -3.65 -4.07 -4.50
CA ASN A 135 -4.22 -3.11 -3.57
C ASN A 135 -3.13 -2.39 -2.75
N SER A 136 -3.24 -1.07 -2.64
CA SER A 136 -2.25 -0.23 -1.93
C SER A 136 -2.17 -0.55 -0.43
N GLY A 137 -3.30 -0.90 0.20
CA GLY A 137 -3.34 -1.33 1.60
C GLY A 137 -2.67 -2.68 1.83
N LEU A 138 -2.93 -3.67 0.96
CA LEU A 138 -2.23 -4.96 1.01
C LEU A 138 -0.73 -4.81 0.79
N SER A 139 -0.34 -3.93 -0.14
CA SER A 139 1.07 -3.62 -0.42
C SER A 139 1.75 -3.00 0.81
N ALA A 140 1.07 -2.11 1.54
CA ALA A 140 1.59 -1.51 2.76
C ALA A 140 1.81 -2.57 3.86
N ILE A 141 0.89 -3.53 4.00
CA ILE A 141 1.03 -4.64 4.95
C ILE A 141 2.23 -5.53 4.57
N SER A 142 2.36 -5.89 3.30
CA SER A 142 3.50 -6.68 2.81
C SER A 142 4.84 -5.95 2.98
N LEU A 143 4.86 -4.63 2.80
CA LEU A 143 6.03 -3.80 3.08
C LEU A 143 6.40 -3.83 4.56
N ALA A 144 5.43 -3.81 5.48
CA ALA A 144 5.72 -3.89 6.91
C ALA A 144 6.43 -5.20 7.27
N ASN A 145 5.96 -6.31 6.69
CA ASN A 145 6.62 -7.60 6.80
C ASN A 145 8.01 -7.62 6.14
N TYR A 146 8.17 -6.99 4.97
CA TYR A 146 9.46 -6.86 4.30
C TYR A 146 10.50 -6.11 5.15
N PHE A 147 10.06 -5.10 5.91
CA PHE A 147 10.90 -4.39 6.88
C PHE A 147 10.97 -5.07 8.26
N ASN A 148 10.58 -6.35 8.35
CA ASN A 148 10.66 -7.18 9.56
C ASN A 148 9.88 -6.64 10.78
N ALA A 149 8.75 -5.96 10.55
CA ALA A 149 7.87 -5.56 11.65
C ALA A 149 7.30 -6.79 12.35
N ASN A 150 7.53 -6.93 13.66
CA ASN A 150 6.99 -8.02 14.47
C ASN A 150 5.52 -7.80 14.87
N SER A 151 5.02 -6.56 14.79
CA SER A 151 3.65 -6.21 15.15
C SER A 151 3.09 -5.13 14.23
N ILE A 152 2.02 -5.47 13.51
CA ILE A 152 1.37 -4.61 12.52
C ILE A 152 -0.03 -4.26 13.03
N LEU A 153 -0.35 -2.97 13.09
CA LEU A 153 -1.70 -2.50 13.42
C LEU A 153 -2.35 -1.84 12.21
N LEU A 154 -3.57 -2.24 11.90
CA LEU A 154 -4.38 -1.69 10.82
C LEU A 154 -5.42 -0.71 11.35
N SER A 155 -5.48 0.47 10.72
CA SER A 155 -6.55 1.45 10.94
C SER A 155 -7.14 1.88 9.60
N GLY A 156 -8.43 1.63 9.38
CA GLY A 156 -9.09 1.98 8.10
C GLY A 156 -8.63 1.14 6.89
N ILE A 157 -8.06 -0.05 7.11
CA ILE A 157 -7.82 -1.04 6.05
C ILE A 157 -8.86 -2.15 6.25
N LYS A 158 -9.90 -2.18 5.41
CA LYS A 158 -11.10 -3.01 5.64
C LYS A 158 -11.40 -4.04 4.56
N LEU A 159 -11.03 -3.74 3.30
CA LEU A 159 -11.38 -4.53 2.12
C LEU A 159 -12.87 -4.94 2.03
N SER A 160 -13.78 -4.06 2.44
CA SER A 160 -15.23 -4.30 2.42
C SER A 160 -15.91 -3.69 1.19
N ASN A 161 -17.13 -4.14 0.89
CA ASN A 161 -17.93 -3.67 -0.25
C ASN A 161 -17.19 -3.85 -1.60
N MET A 162 -17.01 -2.78 -2.37
CA MET A 162 -16.30 -2.81 -3.65
C MET A 162 -14.83 -3.27 -3.56
N TYR A 163 -14.26 -3.33 -2.35
CA TYR A 163 -12.90 -3.80 -2.10
C TYR A 163 -12.82 -5.29 -1.71
N GLU A 164 -13.95 -6.00 -1.60
CA GLU A 164 -13.98 -7.43 -1.26
C GLU A 164 -13.28 -8.30 -2.30
N LYS A 165 -13.19 -7.83 -3.56
CA LYS A 165 -12.42 -8.48 -4.62
C LYS A 165 -10.93 -8.68 -4.28
N PHE A 166 -10.40 -7.92 -3.31
CA PHE A 166 -9.00 -8.02 -2.88
C PHE A 166 -8.78 -9.03 -1.74
N LEU A 167 -9.83 -9.69 -1.23
CA LEU A 167 -9.72 -10.65 -0.12
C LEU A 167 -8.87 -11.87 -0.47
N GLU A 168 -8.85 -12.32 -1.73
CA GLU A 168 -7.95 -13.40 -2.16
C GLU A 168 -6.48 -13.00 -1.98
N GLY A 169 -6.13 -11.77 -2.38
CA GLY A 169 -4.80 -11.21 -2.16
C GLY A 169 -4.44 -11.07 -0.69
N LYS A 170 -5.41 -10.75 0.18
CA LYS A 170 -5.22 -10.66 1.63
C LYS A 170 -4.70 -11.97 2.21
N ASP A 171 -5.25 -13.12 1.81
CA ASP A 171 -4.84 -14.42 2.35
C ASP A 171 -3.37 -14.73 2.03
N LEU A 172 -2.90 -14.41 0.83
CA LEU A 172 -1.49 -14.56 0.44
C LEU A 172 -0.56 -13.68 1.30
N VAL A 173 -0.96 -12.42 1.52
CA VAL A 173 -0.22 -11.47 2.35
C VAL A 173 -0.14 -11.98 3.79
N PHE A 174 -1.28 -12.37 4.38
CA PHE A 174 -1.35 -12.77 5.78
C PHE A 174 -0.59 -14.07 6.05
N GLN A 175 -0.64 -15.05 5.14
CA GLN A 175 0.16 -16.26 5.25
C GLN A 175 1.67 -15.97 5.30
N THR A 176 2.13 -14.94 4.58
CA THR A 176 3.55 -14.54 4.56
C THR A 176 3.96 -13.88 5.87
N ILE A 177 3.10 -13.04 6.45
CA ILE A 177 3.30 -12.41 7.77
C ILE A 177 3.41 -13.48 8.87
N LEU A 178 2.50 -14.44 8.86
CA LEU A 178 2.46 -15.52 9.87
C LEU A 178 3.70 -16.40 9.81
N LYS A 179 4.23 -16.70 8.61
CA LYS A 179 5.49 -17.45 8.45
C LYS A 179 6.70 -16.73 9.06
N ASN A 180 6.65 -15.41 9.14
CA ASN A 180 7.69 -14.57 9.74
C ASN A 180 7.46 -14.31 11.24
N ASN A 181 6.55 -15.04 11.89
CA ASN A 181 6.17 -14.87 13.30
C ASN A 181 5.72 -13.46 13.68
N SER A 182 5.26 -12.68 12.69
CA SER A 182 4.77 -11.33 12.90
C SER A 182 3.28 -11.37 13.23
N LYS A 183 2.83 -10.49 14.12
CA LYS A 183 1.42 -10.37 14.51
C LYS A 183 0.75 -9.25 13.72
N ILE A 184 -0.52 -9.46 13.36
CA ILE A 184 -1.34 -8.45 12.70
C ILE A 184 -2.63 -8.26 13.48
N PHE A 185 -2.97 -7.00 13.73
CA PHE A 185 -4.17 -6.59 14.43
C PHE A 185 -4.92 -5.52 13.63
N SER A 186 -6.21 -5.35 13.88
CA SER A 186 -6.96 -4.19 13.39
C SER A 186 -7.77 -3.54 14.50
N LEU A 187 -7.96 -2.21 14.43
CA LEU A 187 -8.75 -1.50 15.44
C LEU A 187 -10.24 -1.87 15.41
N ASP A 188 -10.73 -2.28 14.23
CA ASP A 188 -12.13 -2.60 13.96
C ASP A 188 -12.47 -4.10 14.01
N GLY A 189 -11.46 -4.97 14.12
CA GLY A 189 -11.62 -6.42 14.08
C GLY A 189 -12.08 -7.00 12.73
N ILE A 190 -12.08 -6.22 11.65
CA ILE A 190 -12.62 -6.66 10.35
C ILE A 190 -11.65 -7.59 9.61
N LEU A 191 -10.39 -7.21 9.51
CA LEU A 191 -9.39 -7.96 8.74
C LEU A 191 -8.49 -8.85 9.59
N ALA A 192 -8.32 -8.51 10.87
CA ALA A 192 -7.39 -9.15 11.79
C ALA A 192 -7.95 -9.13 13.21
N GLU A 193 -7.24 -9.78 14.15
CA GLU A 193 -7.60 -9.76 15.56
C GLU A 193 -7.78 -8.33 16.06
N GLN A 194 -8.88 -8.07 16.79
CA GLN A 194 -9.16 -6.75 17.30
C GLN A 194 -8.26 -6.42 18.49
N ILE A 195 -7.68 -5.22 18.50
CA ILE A 195 -6.94 -4.68 19.63
C ILE A 195 -7.17 -3.17 19.77
N THR A 196 -7.05 -2.63 20.98
CA THR A 196 -7.01 -1.16 21.16
C THR A 196 -5.62 -0.61 20.80
N PHE A 197 -5.55 0.68 20.49
CA PHE A 197 -4.25 1.30 20.22
C PHE A 197 -3.35 1.29 21.46
N ASP A 198 -3.91 1.45 22.66
CA ASP A 198 -3.14 1.44 23.91
C ASP A 198 -2.57 0.06 24.23
N ASP A 199 -3.37 -1.00 24.07
CA ASP A 199 -2.92 -2.37 24.25
C ASP A 199 -1.85 -2.76 23.22
N TRP A 200 -2.02 -2.32 21.96
CA TRP A 200 -1.04 -2.57 20.91
C TRP A 200 0.31 -1.90 21.18
N LYS A 201 0.34 -0.71 21.79
CA LYS A 201 1.60 -0.04 22.13
C LYS A 201 2.44 -0.84 23.12
N ILE A 202 1.79 -1.52 24.07
CA ILE A 202 2.46 -2.27 25.15
C ILE A 202 2.63 -3.78 24.88
N SER A 203 2.10 -4.30 23.77
CA SER A 203 2.13 -5.73 23.40
C SER A 203 3.44 -6.29 22.85
#